data_AF-A0A2V8K8D4-F1
#
_entry.id   AF-A0A2V8K8D4-F1
#
_cell.length_a   1.000
_cell.length_b   1.000
_cell.length_c   1.000
_cell.angle_alpha   90.00
_cell.angle_beta   90.00
_cell.angle_gamma   90.00
#
_symmetry.space_group_name_H-M   'P 1'
#
loop_
_entity.id
_entity.type
_entity.pdbx_description
1 polymer ?
#
loop_
_entity_poly.entity_id
_entity_poly.type
_entity_poly.pdbx_seq_one_letter_code
_entity_poly.pdbx_strand_id
1 'polypeptide(L)'
;MNEAVISKIADAIAFAEGFFVAGSRPHRNNNPGDLERDLTSKGRGWDGPYVIYATPQEGWEALLRQVRLMFGGSHIYKPSMTIAEVARHYTVTEPEIWARNVAARLRVPVDTRLEDIARS
;
A
#
# COMPACT_ATOMS: atom_id res chain seq x y z
N MET A 1 -1.21 16.98 -1.33
CA MET A 1 -2.17 15.88 -1.59
C MET A 1 -3.10 15.77 -0.39
N ASN A 2 -4.39 15.49 -0.58
CA ASN A 2 -5.34 15.37 0.53
C ASN A 2 -4.98 14.16 1.42
N GLU A 3 -4.69 14.38 2.70
CA GLU A 3 -4.34 13.31 3.66
C GLU A 3 -5.45 12.26 3.80
N ALA A 4 -6.71 12.63 3.57
CA ALA A 4 -7.82 11.68 3.54
C ALA A 4 -7.72 10.70 2.35
N VAL A 5 -7.25 11.17 1.19
CA VAL A 5 -7.03 10.30 0.01
C VAL A 5 -5.88 9.33 0.25
N ILE A 6 -4.77 9.83 0.80
CA ILE A 6 -3.62 9.00 1.16
C ILE A 6 -4.04 7.90 2.14
N SER A 7 -4.81 8.26 3.17
CA SER A 7 -5.31 7.29 4.17
C SER A 7 -6.28 6.27 3.54
N LYS A 8 -7.16 6.67 2.62
CA LYS A 8 -8.06 5.75 1.92
C LYS A 8 -7.31 4.74 1.05
N ILE A 9 -6.31 5.19 0.30
CA ILE A 9 -5.48 4.31 -0.53
C ILE A 9 -4.65 3.37 0.35
N ALA A 10 -4.07 3.87 1.45
CA ALA A 10 -3.35 3.05 2.41
C ALA A 10 -4.25 1.95 3.02
N ASP A 11 -5.48 2.27 3.41
CA ASP A 11 -6.44 1.28 3.91
C ASP A 11 -6.78 0.22 2.86
N ALA A 12 -6.92 0.62 1.59
CA ALA A 12 -7.17 -0.29 0.49
C ALA A 12 -6.01 -1.26 0.23
N ILE A 13 -4.78 -0.76 0.28
CA ILE A 13 -3.58 -1.59 0.19
C ILE A 13 -3.54 -2.55 1.38
N ALA A 14 -3.73 -2.06 2.61
CA ALA A 14 -3.70 -2.90 3.81
C ALA A 14 -4.74 -4.04 3.79
N PHE A 15 -5.91 -3.77 3.22
CA PHE A 15 -6.91 -4.79 2.97
C PHE A 15 -6.42 -5.82 1.95
N ALA A 16 -5.85 -5.39 0.82
CA ALA A 16 -5.36 -6.29 -0.23
C ALA A 16 -4.19 -7.18 0.24
N GLU A 17 -3.32 -6.66 1.11
CA GLU A 17 -2.23 -7.44 1.73
C GLU A 17 -2.73 -8.41 2.80
N GLY A 18 -3.95 -8.24 3.30
CA GLY A 18 -4.51 -9.07 4.36
C GLY A 18 -4.05 -8.66 5.76
N PHE A 19 -3.70 -7.39 5.98
CA PHE A 19 -3.35 -6.86 7.31
C PHE A 19 -4.45 -7.07 8.35
N PHE A 20 -5.71 -7.03 7.92
CA PHE A 20 -6.86 -7.23 8.80
C PHE A 20 -7.20 -8.71 9.07
N VAL A 21 -6.46 -9.65 8.47
CA VAL A 21 -6.62 -11.08 8.72
C VAL A 21 -5.76 -11.49 9.90
N ALA A 22 -6.40 -11.85 11.01
CA ALA A 22 -5.70 -12.27 12.22
C ALA A 22 -4.72 -13.42 11.92
N GLY A 23 -3.45 -13.22 12.30
CA GLY A 23 -2.40 -14.21 12.08
C GLY A 23 -1.78 -14.22 10.69
N SER A 24 -2.19 -13.35 9.76
CA SER A 24 -1.46 -13.13 8.50
C SER A 24 -0.05 -12.57 8.75
N ARG A 25 0.86 -12.66 7.77
CA ARG A 25 2.20 -12.07 7.88
C ARG A 25 2.13 -10.54 8.13
N PRO A 26 1.41 -9.75 7.32
CA PRO A 26 1.25 -8.30 7.57
C PRO A 26 0.73 -7.99 8.98
N HIS A 27 -0.25 -8.75 9.47
CA HIS A 27 -0.80 -8.61 10.82
C HIS A 27 0.26 -8.86 11.91
N ARG A 28 1.00 -9.99 11.83
CA ARG A 28 2.05 -10.33 12.81
C ARG A 28 3.24 -9.36 12.78
N ASN A 29 3.56 -8.84 11.59
CA ASN A 29 4.72 -7.96 11.39
C ASN A 29 4.41 -6.50 11.65
N ASN A 30 3.16 -6.16 12.01
CA ASN A 30 2.69 -4.78 12.11
C ASN A 30 2.96 -3.97 10.83
N ASN A 31 2.92 -4.62 9.66
CA ASN A 31 3.31 -4.06 8.37
C ASN A 31 2.12 -4.06 7.41
N PRO A 32 1.24 -3.03 7.46
CA PRO A 32 0.02 -3.02 6.69
C PRO A 32 0.26 -2.94 5.18
N GLY A 33 1.42 -2.44 4.73
CA GLY A 33 1.75 -2.41 3.31
C GLY A 33 2.53 -3.62 2.82
N ASP A 34 2.79 -4.59 3.71
CA ASP A 34 3.71 -5.69 3.45
C ASP A 34 5.02 -5.20 2.79
N LEU A 35 5.54 -4.08 3.32
CA LEU A 35 6.63 -3.33 2.73
C LEU A 35 7.94 -4.11 2.82
N GLU A 36 8.66 -4.18 1.70
CA GLU A 36 10.00 -4.77 1.61
C GLU A 36 11.13 -3.76 1.85
N ARG A 37 10.79 -2.51 2.17
CA ARG A 37 11.74 -1.44 2.46
C ARG A 37 11.27 -0.63 3.64
N ASP A 38 12.18 -0.33 4.55
CA ASP A 38 11.89 0.57 5.65
C ASP A 38 11.99 2.03 5.20
N LEU A 39 10.83 2.68 5.04
CA LEU A 39 10.72 4.06 4.59
C LEU A 39 10.75 5.09 5.73
N THR A 40 10.74 4.63 6.98
CA THR A 40 10.66 5.50 8.18
C THR A 40 11.84 5.31 9.13
N SER A 41 12.75 4.36 8.86
CA SER A 41 13.85 3.99 9.76
C SER A 41 13.36 3.50 11.13
N LYS A 42 12.13 2.96 11.18
CA LYS A 42 11.49 2.43 12.40
C LYS A 42 11.38 0.90 12.40
N GLY A 43 11.83 0.24 11.33
CA GLY A 43 11.88 -1.21 11.25
C GLY A 43 12.76 -1.79 12.35
N ARG A 44 12.27 -2.82 13.04
CA ARG A 44 13.00 -3.51 14.13
C ARG A 44 13.59 -4.85 13.71
N GLY A 45 13.34 -5.28 12.48
CA GLY A 45 13.76 -6.57 11.95
C GLY A 45 13.08 -6.89 10.64
N TRP A 46 13.25 -8.14 10.21
CA TRP A 46 12.79 -8.62 8.91
C TRP A 46 12.20 -10.04 9.03
N ASP A 47 11.11 -10.29 8.31
CA ASP A 47 10.52 -11.62 8.07
C ASP A 47 10.69 -11.91 6.59
N GLY A 48 11.77 -12.62 6.22
CA GLY A 48 12.21 -12.69 4.83
C GLY A 48 12.53 -11.29 4.29
N PRO A 49 11.94 -10.85 3.16
CA PRO A 49 12.16 -9.50 2.63
C PRO A 49 11.30 -8.44 3.32
N TYR A 50 10.37 -8.80 4.20
CA TYR A 50 9.36 -7.88 4.74
C TYR A 50 9.79 -7.24 6.04
N VAL A 51 9.59 -5.93 6.16
CA VAL A 51 9.91 -5.19 7.39
C VAL A 51 9.00 -5.64 8.53
N ILE A 52 9.57 -5.79 9.72
CA ILE A 52 8.82 -5.96 10.98
C ILE A 52 8.86 -4.64 11.74
N TYR A 53 7.69 -4.10 12.09
CA TYR A 53 7.55 -2.91 12.94
C TYR A 53 7.27 -3.30 14.40
N ALA A 54 7.60 -2.41 15.34
CA ALA A 54 7.33 -2.65 16.76
C ALA A 54 5.84 -2.48 17.08
N THR A 55 5.19 -1.51 16.42
CA THR A 55 3.77 -1.22 16.59
C THR A 55 3.03 -1.10 15.26
N PRO A 56 1.71 -1.36 15.21
CA PRO A 56 0.90 -1.10 14.01
C PRO A 56 1.03 0.34 13.49
N GLN A 57 1.12 1.30 14.40
CA GLN A 57 1.21 2.72 14.08
C GLN A 57 2.43 3.04 13.21
N GLU A 58 3.59 2.46 13.53
CA GLU A 58 4.81 2.65 12.74
C GLU A 58 4.70 2.06 11.34
N GLY A 59 4.05 0.89 11.20
CA GLY A 59 3.78 0.31 9.89
C GLY A 59 2.80 1.14 9.08
N TRP A 60 1.77 1.71 9.71
CA TRP A 60 0.85 2.64 9.06
C TRP A 60 1.56 3.90 8.59
N GLU A 61 2.45 4.48 9.39
CA GLU A 61 3.27 5.63 8.98
C GLU A 61 4.12 5.31 7.75
N ALA A 62 4.73 4.12 7.70
CA ALA A 62 5.51 3.67 6.56
C ALA A 62 4.65 3.46 5.31
N LEU A 63 3.46 2.87 5.45
CA LEU A 63 2.52 2.73 4.33
C LEU A 63 2.02 4.09 3.83
N LEU A 64 1.68 5.01 4.73
CA LEU A 64 1.30 6.38 4.35
C LEU A 64 2.46 7.08 3.62
N ARG A 65 3.71 6.86 4.05
CA ARG A 65 4.90 7.35 3.33
C ARG A 65 5.00 6.73 1.93
N GLN A 66 4.80 5.42 1.79
CA GLN A 66 4.80 4.74 0.49
C GLN A 66 3.75 5.33 -0.45
N VAL A 67 2.51 5.51 0.02
CA VAL A 67 1.45 6.11 -0.79
C VAL A 67 1.78 7.55 -1.19
N ARG A 68 2.36 8.36 -0.30
CA ARG A 68 2.83 9.71 -0.67
C ARG A 68 3.90 9.66 -1.78
N LEU A 69 4.80 8.68 -1.77
CA LEU A 69 5.80 8.51 -2.83
C LEU A 69 5.14 8.15 -4.17
N MET A 70 4.02 7.41 -4.16
CA MET A 70 3.26 7.10 -5.38
C MET A 70 2.76 8.36 -6.12
N PHE A 71 2.56 9.46 -5.39
CA PHE A 71 2.02 10.69 -5.94
C PHE A 71 3.07 11.74 -6.36
N GLY A 72 4.36 11.50 -6.13
CA GLY A 72 5.37 12.50 -6.52
C GLY A 72 6.79 12.31 -5.98
N GLY A 73 7.10 11.16 -5.38
CA GLY A 73 8.42 10.89 -4.81
C GLY A 73 9.08 9.61 -5.33
N SER A 74 8.49 8.96 -6.34
CA SER A 74 8.97 7.70 -6.88
C SER A 74 9.33 7.84 -8.36
N HIS A 75 10.38 7.13 -8.78
CA HIS A 75 10.66 6.89 -10.21
C HIS A 75 9.83 5.74 -10.79
N ILE A 76 9.24 4.92 -9.93
CA ILE A 76 8.43 3.75 -10.30
C ILE A 76 6.99 4.21 -10.48
N TYR A 77 6.40 4.76 -9.43
CA TYR A 77 4.99 5.11 -9.38
C TYR A 77 4.74 6.52 -9.90
N LYS A 78 3.65 6.71 -10.64
CA LYS A 78 3.21 8.01 -11.14
C LYS A 78 1.72 8.20 -10.85
N PRO A 79 1.24 9.41 -10.53
CA PRO A 79 -0.19 9.68 -10.34
C PRO A 79 -1.07 9.27 -11.53
N SER A 80 -0.50 9.29 -12.74
CA SER A 80 -1.20 8.91 -13.97
C SER A 80 -1.38 7.40 -14.14
N MET A 81 -0.77 6.57 -13.29
CA MET A 81 -0.93 5.12 -13.33
C MET A 81 -2.31 4.72 -12.82
N THR A 82 -2.90 3.74 -13.48
CA THR A 82 -4.08 3.02 -13.03
C THR A 82 -3.77 2.12 -11.83
N ILE A 83 -4.79 1.71 -11.06
CA ILE A 83 -4.62 0.73 -9.98
C ILE A 83 -4.00 -0.57 -10.52
N ALA A 84 -4.40 -1.02 -11.71
CA ALA A 84 -3.82 -2.20 -12.36
C ALA A 84 -2.32 -2.04 -12.69
N GLU A 85 -1.88 -0.85 -13.13
CA GLU A 85 -0.46 -0.57 -13.36
C GLU A 85 0.33 -0.48 -12.07
N VAL A 86 -0.23 0.13 -11.02
CA VAL A 86 0.37 0.15 -9.68
C VAL A 86 0.59 -1.28 -9.17
N ALA A 87 -0.40 -2.16 -9.32
CA ALA A 87 -0.32 -3.54 -8.85
C ALA A 87 0.85 -4.32 -9.45
N ARG A 88 1.14 -4.13 -10.75
CA ARG A 88 2.27 -4.77 -11.45
C ARG A 88 3.64 -4.35 -10.91
N HIS A 89 3.71 -3.22 -10.22
CA HIS A 89 4.93 -2.75 -9.56
C HIS A 89 4.95 -3.07 -8.07
N TYR A 90 3.78 -3.19 -7.44
CA TYR A 90 3.66 -3.42 -6.01
C TYR A 90 3.85 -4.88 -5.63
N THR A 91 3.27 -5.81 -6.42
CA THR A 91 3.38 -7.25 -6.18
C THR A 91 3.79 -7.99 -7.44
N VAL A 92 4.61 -9.03 -7.25
CA VAL A 92 4.94 -10.02 -8.30
C VAL A 92 3.95 -11.18 -8.34
N THR A 93 3.20 -11.37 -7.25
CA THR A 93 2.26 -12.49 -7.10
C THR A 93 0.84 -11.97 -7.26
N GLU A 94 0.12 -12.50 -8.25
CA GLU A 94 -1.30 -12.21 -8.51
C GLU A 94 -1.66 -10.71 -8.59
N PRO A 95 -0.96 -9.89 -9.41
CA PRO A 95 -1.19 -8.45 -9.50
C PRO A 95 -2.63 -8.11 -9.91
N GLU A 96 -3.31 -8.96 -10.69
CA GLU A 96 -4.71 -8.77 -11.05
C GLU A 96 -5.65 -8.91 -9.84
N ILE A 97 -5.37 -9.83 -8.92
CA ILE A 97 -6.18 -10.03 -7.71
C ILE A 97 -5.94 -8.88 -6.74
N TRP A 98 -4.68 -8.48 -6.56
CA TRP A 98 -4.33 -7.32 -5.75
C TRP A 98 -5.03 -6.06 -6.25
N ALA A 99 -4.96 -5.79 -7.55
CA ALA A 99 -5.62 -4.62 -8.17
C ALA A 99 -7.12 -4.62 -7.92
N ARG A 100 -7.79 -5.77 -8.09
CA ARG A 100 -9.23 -5.91 -7.83
C ARG A 100 -9.57 -5.66 -6.37
N ASN A 101 -8.79 -6.16 -5.43
CA ASN A 101 -9.03 -5.96 -4.00
C ASN A 101 -8.90 -4.48 -3.60
N VAL A 102 -7.85 -3.81 -4.07
CA VAL A 102 -7.65 -2.37 -3.84
C VAL A 102 -8.79 -1.56 -4.47
N ALA A 103 -9.11 -1.81 -5.74
CA ALA A 103 -10.15 -1.10 -6.47
C ALA A 103 -11.54 -1.30 -5.85
N ALA A 104 -11.87 -2.53 -5.46
CA ALA A 104 -13.13 -2.85 -4.79
C ALA A 104 -13.24 -2.13 -3.43
N ARG A 105 -12.15 -2.08 -2.66
CA ARG A 105 -12.13 -1.38 -1.37
C ARG A 105 -12.30 0.14 -1.53
N LEU A 106 -11.77 0.70 -2.61
CA LEU A 106 -11.93 2.10 -3.00
C LEU A 106 -13.25 2.41 -3.73
N ARG A 107 -14.01 1.36 -4.13
CA ARG A 107 -15.25 1.45 -4.92
C ARG A 107 -15.06 2.15 -6.26
N VAL A 108 -13.96 1.85 -6.93
CA VAL A 108 -13.63 2.37 -8.26
C VAL A 108 -13.23 1.22 -9.19
N PRO A 109 -13.30 1.40 -10.52
CA PRO A 109 -12.73 0.45 -11.48
C PRO A 109 -11.20 0.30 -11.38
N VAL A 110 -10.65 -0.84 -11.80
CA VAL A 110 -9.18 -1.12 -11.76
C VAL A 110 -8.37 -0.25 -12.72
N ASP A 111 -9.01 0.32 -13.74
CA ASP A 111 -8.43 1.28 -14.69
C ASP A 111 -8.51 2.74 -14.21
N THR A 112 -9.01 2.98 -12.99
CA THR A 112 -8.99 4.30 -12.36
C THR A 112 -7.55 4.71 -12.04
N ARG A 113 -7.16 5.94 -12.41
CA ARG A 113 -5.83 6.47 -12.10
C ARG A 113 -5.75 6.99 -10.68
N LEU A 114 -4.56 6.94 -10.08
CA LEU A 114 -4.32 7.48 -8.75
C LEU A 114 -4.72 8.97 -8.65
N GLU A 115 -4.42 9.76 -9.68
CA GLU A 115 -4.78 11.18 -9.73
C GLU A 115 -6.29 11.44 -9.78
N ASP A 116 -7.09 10.51 -10.32
CA ASP A 116 -8.54 10.65 -10.39
C ASP A 116 -9.18 10.39 -9.03
N ILE A 117 -8.64 9.41 -8.27
CA ILE A 117 -9.02 9.14 -6.87
C ILE A 117 -8.71 10.36 -5.97
N ALA A 118 -7.68 11.13 -6.31
CA ALA A 118 -7.33 12.34 -5.58
C ALA A 118 -8.25 13.53 -5.85
N ARG A 119 -9.01 13.51 -6.95
CA ARG A 119 -9.93 14.58 -7.38
C ARG A 119 -11.39 14.32 -7.04
N SER A 120 -11.74 13.08 -6.69
CA SER A 120 -13.09 12.65 -6.27
C SER A 120 -13.41 13.02 -4.83
#